data_AF-A0A959YYX1-F1
#
_entry.id   AF-A0A959YYX1-F1
#
_cell.length_a   1.000
_cell.length_b   1.000
_cell.length_c   1.000
_cell.angle_alpha   90.00
_cell.angle_beta   90.00
_cell.angle_gamma   90.00
#
_symmetry.space_group_name_H-M   'P 1'
#
loop_
_entity.id
_entity.type
_entity.pdbx_description
1 polymer ?
#
loop_
_entity_poly.entity_id
_entity_poly.type
_entity_poly.pdbx_seq_one_letter_code
_entity_poly.pdbx_strand_id
1 'polypeptide(L)'
;PGNSATNTITFRGQSLDSSAVIIRWPAGIVANNYVVQMEGADHVTFEHLTMHRSNGNNGTWGAQVLHFNGFSSSDPSQNCTFSHVRFMANPIQNVNYWRGLVTETTSGLSEQNITFSFCHFQGGHEAFRWNSSTGQDDFLTITDCYTTQSYGAFAVLAMDDHFTLARNTFENLGSTSYTFAVSLSYNTGGFLIEDNI
;
A
#
# COMPACT_ATOMS: atom_id res chain seq x y z
N PRO A 1 -4.52 -18.86 18.50
CA PRO A 1 -3.05 -19.08 18.54
C PRO A 1 -2.49 -19.31 17.13
N GLY A 2 -1.57 -18.43 16.68
CA GLY A 2 -0.84 -18.58 15.42
C GLY A 2 0.31 -17.58 15.31
N ASN A 3 0.04 -16.33 15.68
CA ASN A 3 0.90 -15.15 15.56
C ASN A 3 0.65 -14.21 16.75
N SER A 4 1.68 -13.51 17.24
CA SER A 4 1.64 -12.58 18.38
C SER A 4 2.83 -11.62 18.34
N ALA A 5 2.85 -10.61 19.23
CA ALA A 5 4.00 -9.71 19.42
C ALA A 5 5.34 -10.42 19.69
N THR A 6 5.29 -11.65 20.24
CA THR A 6 6.47 -12.49 20.50
C THR A 6 6.73 -13.53 19.42
N ASN A 7 5.69 -13.98 18.71
CA ASN A 7 5.78 -14.99 17.65
C ASN A 7 5.23 -14.39 16.37
N THR A 8 6.08 -13.65 15.66
CA THR A 8 5.72 -13.02 14.39
C THR A 8 5.91 -13.98 13.22
N ILE A 9 5.25 -13.68 12.10
CA ILE A 9 5.48 -14.39 10.83
C ILE A 9 6.27 -13.45 9.92
N THR A 10 7.38 -13.94 9.35
CA THR A 10 8.23 -13.16 8.46
C THR A 10 8.39 -13.85 7.12
N PHE A 11 8.01 -13.16 6.04
CA PHE A 11 8.32 -13.52 4.67
C PHE A 11 9.51 -12.68 4.20
N ARG A 12 10.67 -13.33 4.02
CA ARG A 12 11.94 -12.66 3.71
C ARG A 12 12.55 -13.20 2.43
N GLY A 13 13.02 -12.32 1.55
CA GLY A 13 13.86 -12.72 0.42
C GLY A 13 15.20 -13.26 0.89
N GLN A 14 15.57 -14.48 0.47
CA GLN A 14 16.74 -15.20 0.98
C GLN A 14 18.06 -14.43 0.82
N SER A 15 18.21 -13.67 -0.26
CA SER A 15 19.45 -12.93 -0.57
C SER A 15 19.55 -11.57 0.12
N LEU A 16 18.49 -11.12 0.81
CA LEU A 16 18.34 -9.73 1.28
C LEU A 16 18.37 -8.67 0.17
N ASP A 17 18.35 -9.10 -1.09
CA ASP A 17 18.22 -8.26 -2.26
C ASP A 17 16.77 -8.36 -2.74
N SER A 18 16.06 -7.24 -2.61
CA SER A 18 14.64 -7.16 -2.97
C SER A 18 14.38 -7.42 -4.44
N SER A 19 15.41 -7.38 -5.30
CA SER A 19 15.29 -7.70 -6.72
C SER A 19 15.36 -9.19 -7.06
N ALA A 20 15.87 -10.02 -6.14
CA ALA A 20 16.13 -11.44 -6.41
C ALA A 20 14.91 -12.34 -6.20
N VAL A 21 14.05 -12.01 -5.23
CA VAL A 21 12.83 -12.79 -4.93
C VAL A 21 11.60 -11.98 -5.32
N ILE A 22 10.81 -12.53 -6.25
CA ILE A 22 9.64 -11.87 -6.82
C ILE A 22 8.40 -12.72 -6.62
N ILE A 23 7.45 -12.22 -5.83
CA ILE A 23 6.09 -12.72 -5.76
C ILE A 23 5.30 -12.01 -6.86
N ARG A 24 4.73 -12.76 -7.80
CA ARG A 24 4.12 -12.19 -9.01
C ARG A 24 2.74 -12.74 -9.27
N TRP A 25 1.79 -11.86 -9.50
CA TRP A 25 0.44 -12.21 -9.95
C TRP A 25 0.01 -11.31 -11.12
N PRO A 26 -0.52 -11.86 -12.23
CA PRO A 26 -0.97 -11.05 -13.35
C PRO A 26 -2.32 -10.40 -13.03
N ALA A 27 -2.54 -9.14 -13.45
CA ALA A 27 -3.85 -8.54 -13.33
C ALA A 27 -4.88 -9.22 -14.25
N GLY A 28 -6.01 -9.62 -13.68
CA GLY A 28 -7.15 -10.25 -14.37
C GLY A 28 -8.42 -9.40 -14.32
N ILE A 29 -9.45 -9.73 -15.09
CA ILE A 29 -10.70 -8.93 -15.26
C ILE A 29 -11.77 -9.18 -14.18
N VAL A 30 -11.48 -9.99 -13.16
CA VAL A 30 -12.45 -10.50 -12.19
C VAL A 30 -12.01 -10.25 -10.74
N ALA A 31 -12.91 -10.49 -9.78
CA ALA A 31 -12.66 -10.45 -8.34
C ALA A 31 -11.38 -11.25 -7.96
N ASN A 32 -10.71 -10.85 -6.87
CA ASN A 32 -9.41 -11.34 -6.37
C ASN A 32 -8.23 -10.94 -7.25
N ASN A 33 -8.04 -9.63 -7.41
CA ASN A 33 -7.08 -9.05 -8.34
C ASN A 33 -5.89 -8.38 -7.64
N TYR A 34 -5.30 -9.08 -6.67
CA TYR A 34 -4.18 -8.63 -5.86
C TYR A 34 -3.03 -9.65 -5.92
N VAL A 35 -1.79 -9.21 -5.65
CA VAL A 35 -0.65 -10.14 -5.46
C VAL A 35 -0.69 -10.73 -4.06
N VAL A 36 -0.95 -9.88 -3.07
CA VAL A 36 -1.13 -10.24 -1.66
C VAL A 36 -2.35 -9.53 -1.12
N GLN A 37 -3.21 -10.25 -0.40
CA GLN A 37 -4.29 -9.67 0.38
C GLN A 37 -4.02 -9.89 1.87
N MET A 38 -4.21 -8.82 2.63
CA MET A 38 -4.16 -8.77 4.09
C MET A 38 -5.60 -8.67 4.59
N GLU A 39 -6.10 -9.75 5.18
CA GLU A 39 -7.48 -9.86 5.67
C GLU A 39 -7.42 -10.37 7.11
N GLY A 40 -7.41 -9.43 8.08
CA GLY A 40 -7.22 -9.74 9.49
C GLY A 40 -5.83 -10.30 9.85
N ALA A 41 -4.80 -9.94 9.09
CA ALA A 41 -3.43 -10.38 9.36
C ALA A 41 -2.82 -9.58 10.51
N ASP A 42 -2.25 -10.26 11.52
CA ASP A 42 -1.63 -9.61 12.68
C ASP A 42 -0.16 -10.00 12.80
N HIS A 43 0.71 -9.10 13.23
CA HIS A 43 2.14 -9.41 13.49
C HIS A 43 2.87 -10.09 12.30
N VAL A 44 2.56 -9.68 11.07
CA VAL A 44 3.19 -10.18 9.84
C VAL A 44 4.21 -9.19 9.31
N THR A 45 5.38 -9.67 8.92
CA THR A 45 6.43 -8.88 8.27
C THR A 45 6.75 -9.40 6.88
N PHE A 46 6.84 -8.50 5.90
CA PHE A 46 7.43 -8.77 4.60
C PHE A 46 8.70 -7.95 4.43
N GLU A 47 9.79 -8.57 3.98
CA GLU A 47 11.04 -7.84 3.78
C GLU A 47 11.95 -8.38 2.68
N HIS A 48 12.73 -7.47 2.10
CA HIS A 48 13.74 -7.76 1.09
C HIS A 48 13.23 -8.61 -0.09
N LEU A 49 12.05 -8.28 -0.62
CA LEU A 49 11.44 -8.97 -1.75
C LEU A 49 10.67 -8.00 -2.65
N THR A 50 10.24 -8.49 -3.81
CA THR A 50 9.35 -7.78 -4.72
C THR A 50 7.96 -8.39 -4.71
N MET A 51 6.94 -7.54 -4.64
CA MET A 51 5.58 -7.86 -5.02
C MET A 51 5.27 -7.18 -6.35
N HIS A 52 4.99 -7.96 -7.39
CA HIS A 52 4.86 -7.44 -8.75
C HIS A 52 3.54 -7.87 -9.40
N ARG A 53 2.74 -6.88 -9.79
CA ARG A 53 1.60 -7.07 -10.68
C ARG A 53 2.04 -6.91 -12.15
N SER A 54 2.25 -8.04 -12.84
CA SER A 54 2.95 -8.05 -14.14
C SER A 54 2.13 -7.64 -15.35
N ASN A 55 0.79 -7.73 -15.25
CA ASN A 55 -0.15 -7.37 -16.31
C ASN A 55 -1.10 -6.27 -15.81
N GLY A 56 -1.83 -5.61 -16.72
CA GLY A 56 -2.85 -4.62 -16.37
C GLY A 56 -2.91 -3.50 -17.39
N ASN A 57 -3.46 -3.79 -18.57
CA ASN A 57 -3.71 -2.78 -19.59
C ASN A 57 -4.99 -1.98 -19.26
N ASN A 58 -5.33 -0.99 -20.09
CA ASN A 58 -6.64 -0.31 -20.06
C ASN A 58 -7.77 -1.37 -20.00
N GLY A 59 -8.66 -1.29 -19.00
CA GLY A 59 -9.83 -2.20 -18.87
C GLY A 59 -9.88 -3.16 -17.66
N THR A 60 -8.78 -3.43 -16.97
CA THR A 60 -8.76 -4.27 -15.76
C THR A 60 -9.18 -3.51 -14.49
N TRP A 61 -10.40 -3.69 -13.97
CA TRP A 61 -10.85 -2.96 -12.77
C TRP A 61 -10.22 -3.53 -11.47
N GLY A 62 -9.87 -2.67 -10.51
CA GLY A 62 -9.52 -3.08 -9.14
C GLY A 62 -8.21 -3.85 -8.96
N ALA A 63 -7.25 -3.74 -9.88
CA ALA A 63 -6.01 -4.52 -9.83
C ALA A 63 -4.95 -3.89 -8.91
N GLN A 64 -4.54 -4.61 -7.86
CA GLN A 64 -3.71 -4.11 -6.76
C GLN A 64 -2.43 -4.96 -6.60
N VAL A 65 -1.39 -4.44 -5.95
CA VAL A 65 -0.25 -5.29 -5.56
C VAL A 65 -0.51 -5.84 -4.17
N LEU A 66 -0.69 -4.96 -3.20
CA LEU A 66 -1.04 -5.28 -1.81
C LEU A 66 -2.42 -4.71 -1.50
N HIS A 67 -3.33 -5.55 -1.03
CA HIS A 67 -4.68 -5.16 -0.68
C HIS A 67 -4.97 -5.43 0.79
N PHE A 68 -5.27 -4.39 1.56
CA PHE A 68 -5.89 -4.52 2.88
C PHE A 68 -7.41 -4.56 2.69
N ASN A 69 -8.00 -5.67 3.12
CA ASN A 69 -9.42 -5.93 2.93
C ASN A 69 -10.10 -6.15 4.29
N GLY A 70 -10.79 -5.12 4.77
CA GLY A 70 -11.62 -5.20 5.97
C GLY A 70 -13.10 -5.50 5.70
N PHE A 71 -13.52 -5.74 4.44
CA PHE A 71 -14.93 -6.05 4.16
C PHE A 71 -15.34 -7.47 4.57
N SER A 72 -14.41 -8.42 4.53
CA SER A 72 -14.71 -9.85 4.68
C SER A 72 -14.12 -10.49 5.95
N SER A 73 -13.27 -9.76 6.68
CA SER A 73 -12.81 -10.19 8.01
C SER A 73 -13.74 -9.69 9.12
N SER A 74 -13.74 -10.39 10.26
CA SER A 74 -14.28 -9.88 11.53
C SER A 74 -13.33 -8.93 12.25
N ASP A 75 -12.04 -8.97 11.88
CA ASP A 75 -10.95 -8.32 12.58
C ASP A 75 -10.05 -7.56 11.59
N PRO A 76 -9.58 -6.35 11.92
CA PRO A 76 -8.67 -5.60 11.07
C PRO A 76 -7.27 -6.24 11.06
N SER A 77 -6.48 -5.93 10.02
CA SER A 77 -5.05 -6.25 10.06
C SER A 77 -4.35 -5.35 11.07
N GLN A 78 -3.41 -5.90 11.85
CA GLN A 78 -2.72 -5.16 12.91
C GLN A 78 -1.21 -5.43 12.95
N ASN A 79 -0.41 -4.48 13.41
CA ASN A 79 1.01 -4.65 13.72
C ASN A 79 1.83 -5.27 12.57
N CYS A 80 1.50 -4.92 11.33
CA CYS A 80 2.15 -5.47 10.15
C CYS A 80 3.21 -4.51 9.61
N THR A 81 4.33 -5.06 9.15
CA THR A 81 5.48 -4.29 8.68
C THR A 81 5.93 -4.72 7.29
N PHE A 82 6.23 -3.74 6.45
CA PHE A 82 6.87 -3.92 5.15
C PHE A 82 8.19 -3.14 5.17
N SER A 83 9.30 -3.84 4.98
CA SER A 83 10.63 -3.20 5.00
C SER A 83 11.49 -3.64 3.83
N HIS A 84 12.09 -2.70 3.09
CA HIS A 84 12.90 -3.03 1.91
C HIS A 84 12.13 -3.82 0.84
N VAL A 85 10.82 -3.60 0.75
CA VAL A 85 9.95 -4.26 -0.23
C VAL A 85 9.81 -3.38 -1.46
N ARG A 86 9.85 -3.99 -2.66
CA ARG A 86 9.50 -3.33 -3.91
C ARG A 86 8.07 -3.68 -4.30
N PHE A 87 7.22 -2.68 -4.45
CA PHE A 87 5.87 -2.82 -4.97
C PHE A 87 5.87 -2.32 -6.41
N MET A 88 5.61 -3.22 -7.36
CA MET A 88 5.78 -2.93 -8.77
C MET A 88 4.51 -3.22 -9.56
N ALA A 89 4.21 -2.34 -10.51
CA ALA A 89 3.28 -2.60 -11.60
C ALA A 89 3.72 -1.83 -12.86
N ASN A 90 3.16 -2.17 -14.01
CA ASN A 90 3.31 -1.30 -15.18
C ASN A 90 2.70 0.09 -14.89
N PRO A 91 3.30 1.20 -15.36
CA PRO A 91 2.70 2.53 -15.24
C PRO A 91 1.33 2.59 -15.92
N ILE A 92 0.33 3.18 -15.26
CA ILE A 92 -1.03 3.29 -15.80
C ILE A 92 -1.38 4.76 -15.96
N GLN A 93 -1.71 5.17 -17.18
CA GLN A 93 -1.99 6.57 -17.52
C GLN A 93 -3.48 6.94 -17.59
N ASN A 94 -4.38 6.02 -17.22
CA ASN A 94 -5.83 6.28 -17.25
C ASN A 94 -6.38 6.47 -15.82
N VAL A 95 -6.95 7.66 -15.59
CA VAL A 95 -7.45 8.19 -14.30
C VAL A 95 -8.69 7.49 -13.73
N ASN A 96 -9.33 6.61 -14.49
CA ASN A 96 -10.65 6.09 -14.13
C ASN A 96 -10.64 4.79 -13.32
N TYR A 97 -9.48 4.29 -12.88
CA TYR A 97 -9.39 2.94 -12.34
C TYR A 97 -8.63 2.88 -11.01
N TRP A 98 -9.28 2.30 -10.00
CA TRP A 98 -8.76 2.01 -8.66
C TRP A 98 -7.63 0.97 -8.73
N ARG A 99 -6.38 1.42 -8.94
CA ARG A 99 -5.23 0.55 -9.25
C ARG A 99 -3.96 0.97 -8.52
N GLY A 100 -4.11 1.25 -7.23
CA GLY A 100 -2.99 1.52 -6.35
C GLY A 100 -2.05 0.30 -6.27
N LEU A 101 -0.77 0.55 -6.02
CA LEU A 101 0.16 -0.52 -5.66
C LEU A 101 -0.26 -1.09 -4.30
N VAL A 102 -0.38 -0.22 -3.29
CA VAL A 102 -0.98 -0.54 -2.00
C VAL A 102 -2.35 0.10 -1.93
N THR A 103 -3.36 -0.70 -1.62
CA THR A 103 -4.72 -0.20 -1.40
C THR A 103 -5.29 -0.76 -0.13
N GLU A 104 -6.00 0.09 0.58
CA GLU A 104 -6.91 -0.32 1.64
C GLU A 104 -8.33 0.01 1.19
N THR A 105 -9.23 -0.96 1.40
CA THR A 105 -10.66 -0.76 1.22
C THR A 105 -11.39 -1.52 2.32
N THR A 106 -11.79 -0.82 3.36
CA THR A 106 -12.58 -1.35 4.46
C THR A 106 -13.91 -0.61 4.52
N SER A 107 -14.91 -1.31 5.04
CA SER A 107 -16.07 -0.64 5.63
C SER A 107 -16.16 -1.11 7.07
N GLY A 108 -15.88 -0.21 8.00
CA GLY A 108 -16.12 -0.47 9.43
C GLY A 108 -15.05 -1.29 10.15
N LEU A 109 -13.88 -1.56 9.54
CA LEU A 109 -12.69 -2.06 10.26
C LEU A 109 -11.48 -1.14 10.10
N SER A 110 -10.71 -0.96 11.18
CA SER A 110 -9.60 -0.01 11.24
C SER A 110 -8.25 -0.71 11.33
N GLU A 111 -7.41 -0.54 10.32
CA GLU A 111 -6.09 -1.14 10.18
C GLU A 111 -5.13 -0.49 11.18
N GLN A 112 -4.55 -1.31 12.08
CA GLN A 112 -3.76 -0.80 13.20
C GLN A 112 -2.27 -1.01 12.98
N ASN A 113 -1.49 0.03 13.23
CA ASN A 113 -0.04 -0.03 13.32
C ASN A 113 0.59 -0.71 12.08
N ILE A 114 0.18 -0.22 10.90
CA ILE A 114 0.71 -0.68 9.63
C ILE A 114 1.89 0.22 9.25
N THR A 115 3.05 -0.40 9.04
CA THR A 115 4.29 0.32 8.79
C THR A 115 4.92 -0.07 7.46
N PHE A 116 5.29 0.95 6.68
CA PHE A 116 6.12 0.82 5.48
C PHE A 116 7.41 1.61 5.68
N SER A 117 8.56 0.93 5.61
CA SER A 117 9.89 1.56 5.73
C SER A 117 10.81 1.12 4.61
N PHE A 118 11.65 2.02 4.08
CA PHE A 118 12.65 1.68 3.06
C PHE A 118 12.06 0.97 1.83
N CYS A 119 10.77 1.17 1.54
CA CYS A 119 10.08 0.51 0.44
C CYS A 119 10.21 1.33 -0.85
N HIS A 120 10.14 0.64 -1.98
CA HIS A 120 10.11 1.27 -3.30
C HIS A 120 8.79 0.98 -4.01
N PHE A 121 8.08 2.04 -4.38
CA PHE A 121 6.83 1.99 -5.11
C PHE A 121 7.09 2.41 -6.55
N GLN A 122 6.85 1.51 -7.50
CA GLN A 122 7.15 1.75 -8.91
C GLN A 122 5.96 1.43 -9.82
N GLY A 123 5.53 2.42 -10.60
CA GLY A 123 4.45 2.27 -11.56
C GLY A 123 3.07 2.32 -10.93
N GLY A 124 2.09 1.65 -11.55
CA GLY A 124 0.70 1.68 -11.09
C GLY A 124 -0.02 3.00 -11.39
N HIS A 125 -1.19 3.18 -10.78
CA HIS A 125 -1.91 4.46 -10.81
C HIS A 125 -1.50 5.28 -9.57
N GLU A 126 -1.86 4.87 -8.36
CA GLU A 126 -1.25 5.41 -7.13
C GLU A 126 -0.19 4.47 -6.55
N ALA A 127 0.78 5.01 -5.82
CA ALA A 127 1.61 4.17 -4.95
C ALA A 127 0.78 3.67 -3.76
N PHE A 128 0.01 4.56 -3.14
CA PHE A 128 -0.93 4.26 -2.08
C PHE A 128 -2.27 4.92 -2.33
N ARG A 129 -3.31 4.13 -2.08
CA ARG A 129 -4.66 4.62 -1.89
C ARG A 129 -5.21 4.00 -0.62
N TRP A 130 -5.20 4.78 0.45
CA TRP A 130 -5.78 4.41 1.74
C TRP A 130 -7.15 5.07 1.84
N ASN A 131 -8.20 4.29 1.98
CA ASN A 131 -9.58 4.74 1.94
C ASN A 131 -10.40 4.02 3.01
N SER A 132 -10.16 4.42 4.26
CA SER A 132 -10.91 3.97 5.41
C SER A 132 -12.31 4.58 5.41
N SER A 133 -13.23 4.02 6.21
CA SER A 133 -14.52 4.69 6.42
C SER A 133 -14.40 5.82 7.47
N THR A 134 -15.27 6.83 7.41
CA THR A 134 -15.31 7.87 8.46
C THR A 134 -15.69 7.23 9.80
N GLY A 135 -15.02 7.61 10.87
CA GLY A 135 -15.13 7.04 12.22
C GLY A 135 -14.08 5.98 12.52
N GLN A 136 -13.06 5.84 11.66
CA GLN A 136 -12.10 4.74 11.73
C GLN A 136 -10.68 5.18 12.07
N ASP A 137 -10.20 4.50 13.11
CA ASP A 137 -8.96 4.78 13.81
C ASP A 137 -7.76 4.06 13.16
N ASP A 138 -7.36 4.44 11.95
CA ASP A 138 -6.23 3.79 11.28
C ASP A 138 -4.88 4.40 11.68
N PHE A 139 -3.89 3.55 11.97
CA PHE A 139 -2.53 3.97 12.32
C PHE A 139 -1.56 3.54 11.22
N LEU A 140 -1.26 4.48 10.32
CA LEU A 140 -0.42 4.23 9.16
C LEU A 140 0.87 5.06 9.24
N THR A 141 2.00 4.36 9.16
CA THR A 141 3.33 4.98 9.13
C THR A 141 4.06 4.61 7.85
N ILE A 142 4.51 5.61 7.11
CA ILE A 142 5.25 5.45 5.87
C ILE A 142 6.48 6.34 5.91
N THR A 143 7.65 5.72 6.03
CA THR A 143 8.90 6.47 6.16
C THR A 143 10.00 5.95 5.27
N ASP A 144 10.90 6.85 4.87
CA ASP A 144 12.13 6.50 4.16
C ASP A 144 11.84 5.71 2.87
N CYS A 145 10.66 5.91 2.27
CA CYS A 145 10.21 5.21 1.07
C CYS A 145 10.43 6.06 -0.17
N TYR A 146 10.55 5.37 -1.30
CA TYR A 146 10.75 5.98 -2.60
C TYR A 146 9.60 5.66 -3.54
N THR A 147 9.03 6.67 -4.20
CA THR A 147 7.96 6.49 -5.18
C THR A 147 8.38 7.00 -6.55
N THR A 148 8.13 6.18 -7.57
CA THR A 148 8.48 6.48 -8.97
C THR A 148 7.45 6.02 -9.97
N GLN A 149 7.32 6.75 -11.08
CA GLN A 149 6.55 6.32 -12.26
C GLN A 149 5.06 6.01 -11.97
N SER A 150 4.52 6.50 -10.86
CA SER A 150 3.10 6.44 -10.54
C SER A 150 2.40 7.73 -10.96
N TYR A 151 1.08 7.66 -11.17
CA TYR A 151 0.27 8.82 -11.51
C TYR A 151 0.08 9.76 -10.32
N GLY A 152 -0.19 9.19 -9.14
CA GLY A 152 -0.12 9.86 -7.84
C GLY A 152 0.73 9.03 -6.88
N ALA A 153 1.27 9.63 -5.83
CA ALA A 153 2.00 8.88 -4.83
C ALA A 153 1.07 8.44 -3.68
N PHE A 154 0.75 9.30 -2.73
CA PHE A 154 -0.09 8.96 -1.58
C PHE A 154 -1.45 9.66 -1.63
N ALA A 155 -2.51 8.89 -1.82
CA ALA A 155 -3.88 9.33 -1.61
C ALA A 155 -4.40 8.72 -0.31
N VAL A 156 -4.72 9.57 0.66
CA VAL A 156 -5.18 9.16 1.99
C VAL A 156 -6.52 9.83 2.26
N LEU A 157 -7.56 9.03 2.32
CA LEU A 157 -8.95 9.45 2.40
C LEU A 157 -9.60 8.89 3.66
N ALA A 158 -10.33 9.77 4.36
CA ALA A 158 -11.26 9.46 5.44
C ALA A 158 -10.65 8.70 6.64
N MET A 159 -9.39 9.00 6.98
CA MET A 159 -8.75 8.53 8.22
C MET A 159 -9.12 9.43 9.40
N ASP A 160 -9.58 8.84 10.50
CA ASP A 160 -9.90 9.62 11.70
C ASP A 160 -8.75 9.68 12.72
N ASP A 161 -7.57 9.15 12.39
CA ASP A 161 -6.47 8.95 13.33
C ASP A 161 -5.06 9.32 12.82
N HIS A 162 -4.01 8.66 13.35
CA HIS A 162 -2.61 8.99 13.12
C HIS A 162 -2.08 8.50 11.78
N PHE A 163 -1.73 9.44 10.92
CA PHE A 163 -0.94 9.18 9.72
C PHE A 163 0.41 9.90 9.78
N THR A 164 1.48 9.11 9.60
CA THR A 164 2.85 9.60 9.51
C THR A 164 3.41 9.34 8.12
N LEU A 165 3.87 10.40 7.47
CA LEU A 165 4.58 10.37 6.20
C LEU A 165 5.87 11.17 6.33
N ALA A 166 6.99 10.49 6.57
CA ALA A 166 8.25 11.16 6.88
C ALA A 166 9.43 10.69 6.01
N ARG A 167 10.27 11.63 5.53
CA ARG A 167 11.51 11.32 4.81
C ARG A 167 11.33 10.48 3.54
N ASN A 168 10.20 10.66 2.85
CA ASN A 168 9.93 9.95 1.60
C ASN A 168 10.39 10.79 0.41
N THR A 169 10.69 10.11 -0.70
CA THR A 169 11.08 10.77 -1.95
C THR A 169 10.11 10.44 -3.07
N PHE A 170 9.68 11.48 -3.79
CA PHE A 170 8.70 11.45 -4.88
C PHE A 170 9.33 11.89 -6.19
N GLU A 171 9.66 10.93 -7.06
CA GLU A 171 10.31 11.25 -8.33
C GLU A 171 9.51 10.78 -9.53
N ASN A 172 9.56 11.55 -10.62
CA ASN A 172 9.05 11.13 -11.92
C ASN A 172 7.59 10.61 -11.86
N LEU A 173 6.74 11.33 -11.12
CA LEU A 173 5.31 11.10 -11.14
C LEU A 173 4.73 11.48 -12.51
N GLY A 174 3.58 10.94 -12.88
CA GLY A 174 2.94 11.17 -14.18
C GLY A 174 2.79 12.66 -14.55
N SER A 175 2.67 12.97 -15.84
CA SER A 175 2.68 14.35 -16.33
C SER A 175 1.30 14.85 -16.77
N THR A 176 0.29 14.72 -15.92
CA THR A 176 -1.09 15.15 -16.27
C THR A 176 -1.75 15.93 -15.13
N SER A 177 -2.93 16.50 -15.39
CA SER A 177 -3.62 17.44 -14.49
C SER A 177 -4.06 16.89 -13.12
N TYR A 178 -3.98 15.59 -12.85
CA TYR A 178 -4.33 15.01 -11.54
C TYR A 178 -3.15 14.34 -10.81
N THR A 179 -1.91 14.71 -11.14
CA THR A 179 -0.74 14.21 -10.42
C THR A 179 -0.54 14.93 -9.09
N PHE A 180 -0.28 14.16 -8.03
CA PHE A 180 -0.02 14.65 -6.67
C PHE A 180 1.03 13.78 -5.98
N ALA A 181 1.84 14.39 -5.10
CA ALA A 181 2.68 13.64 -4.16
C ALA A 181 1.84 13.16 -2.97
N VAL A 182 1.05 14.06 -2.37
CA VAL A 182 0.18 13.74 -1.24
C VAL A 182 -1.18 14.39 -1.45
N SER A 183 -2.24 13.62 -1.32
CA SER A 183 -3.63 14.08 -1.31
C SER A 183 -4.31 13.57 -0.05
N LEU A 184 -4.83 14.49 0.75
CA LEU A 184 -5.56 14.22 1.99
C LEU A 184 -7.01 14.68 1.83
N SER A 185 -7.97 13.87 2.23
CA SER A 185 -9.40 14.24 2.17
C SER A 185 -10.18 13.59 3.30
N TYR A 186 -11.10 14.35 3.92
CA TYR A 186 -11.98 13.86 4.99
C TYR A 186 -11.27 13.27 6.21
N ASN A 187 -10.00 13.64 6.44
CA ASN A 187 -9.26 13.13 7.58
C ASN A 187 -9.49 14.02 8.81
N THR A 188 -9.71 13.43 9.99
CA THR A 188 -10.04 14.17 11.23
C THR A 188 -9.03 13.99 12.37
N GLY A 189 -8.07 13.07 12.21
CA GLY A 189 -7.01 12.77 13.18
C GLY A 189 -5.75 13.64 13.10
N GLY A 190 -4.70 13.20 13.80
CA GLY A 190 -3.40 13.86 13.82
C GLY A 190 -2.49 13.44 12.65
N PHE A 191 -1.80 14.40 12.02
CA PHE A 191 -0.87 14.12 10.91
C PHE A 191 0.54 14.57 11.25
N LEU A 192 1.52 13.74 10.89
CA LEU A 192 2.92 14.14 10.77
C LEU A 192 3.36 13.97 9.31
N ILE A 193 3.66 15.08 8.65
CA ILE A 193 4.23 15.09 7.30
C ILE A 193 5.50 15.93 7.34
N GLU A 194 6.66 15.28 7.31
CA GLU A 194 7.96 15.93 7.48
C GLU A 194 9.03 15.40 6.53
N ASP A 195 9.96 16.27 6.13
CA ASP A 195 11.17 15.92 5.40
C ASP A 195 10.96 15.12 4.10
N ASN A 196 9.79 15.22 3.47
CA ASN A 196 9.55 14.58 2.17
C ASN A 196 10.02 15.47 1.02
N ILE A 197 10.58 14.86 -0.04
CA ILE A 197 11.19 15.55 -1.19
C ILE A 197 10.52 15.11 -2.48
#